data_AF-A0A554MG78-F1
#
_entry.id   AF-A0A554MG78-F1
#
_cell.length_a   1.000
_cell.length_b   1.000
_cell.length_c   1.000
_cell.angle_alpha   90.00
_cell.angle_beta   90.00
_cell.angle_gamma   90.00
#
_symmetry.space_group_name_H-M   'P 1'
#
loop_
_entity.id
_entity.type
_entity.pdbx_description
1 polymer ?
#
loop_
_entity_poly.entity_id
_entity_poly.type
_entity_poly.pdbx_seq_one_letter_code
_entity_poly.pdbx_strand_id
1 'polypeptide(L)'
;MFLIVGLGNPGKKYERTRHNVGFMVLDALKEVELPNAILAKLQTFMNNSGKAVKSLVAKYQIPNTKYLVVVHDDIDILLGKIKVSFGRGSAGHKGVESIIKELGTKNFTRIRIGIQPTSSAGGPATGKPKNVETFVLKSFTPKETTLLQPAIAQAFEALTKVLLSS
;
A
#
# COMPACT_ATOMS: atom_id res chain seq x y z
N MET A 1 -17.33 8.87 -4.60
CA MET A 1 -16.43 7.96 -5.32
C MET A 1 -15.05 8.01 -4.67
N PHE A 2 -14.53 6.86 -4.28
CA PHE A 2 -13.18 6.68 -3.75
C PHE A 2 -12.20 6.30 -4.86
N LEU A 3 -10.95 6.74 -4.72
CA LEU A 3 -9.84 6.23 -5.50
C LEU A 3 -8.93 5.42 -4.58
N ILE A 4 -8.84 4.11 -4.80
CA ILE A 4 -8.00 3.20 -4.04
C ILE A 4 -6.79 2.82 -4.90
N VAL A 5 -5.61 3.21 -4.46
CA VAL A 5 -4.35 3.02 -5.19
C VAL A 5 -3.49 2.01 -4.45
N GLY A 6 -3.14 0.91 -5.11
CA GLY A 6 -2.10 0.00 -4.64
C GLY A 6 -0.76 0.50 -5.16
N LEU A 7 0.24 0.64 -4.28
CA LEU A 7 1.60 0.97 -4.71
C LEU A 7 2.39 -0.28 -5.10
N GLY A 8 3.28 -0.10 -6.07
CA GLY A 8 4.15 -1.15 -6.62
C GLY A 8 4.95 -0.65 -7.81
N ASN A 9 5.96 -1.41 -8.21
CA ASN A 9 6.70 -1.21 -9.46
C ASN A 9 6.15 -2.11 -10.57
N PRO A 10 6.08 -1.62 -11.82
CA PRO A 10 5.64 -2.41 -12.97
C PRO A 10 6.72 -3.40 -13.44
N GLY A 11 6.29 -4.55 -13.96
CA GLY A 11 7.15 -5.56 -14.58
C GLY A 11 7.32 -6.84 -13.75
N LYS A 12 7.48 -7.97 -14.44
CA LYS A 12 7.47 -9.33 -13.86
C LYS A 12 8.41 -9.52 -12.68
N LYS A 13 9.61 -8.92 -12.73
CA LYS A 13 10.61 -9.03 -11.65
C LYS A 13 10.16 -8.44 -10.31
N TYR A 14 9.15 -7.56 -10.29
CA TYR A 14 8.68 -6.90 -9.07
C TYR A 14 7.41 -7.53 -8.47
N GLU A 15 6.71 -8.40 -9.20
CA GLU A 15 5.35 -8.86 -8.86
C GLU A 15 5.21 -9.40 -7.43
N ARG A 16 6.25 -10.08 -6.94
CA ARG A 16 6.24 -10.70 -5.61
C ARG A 16 7.11 -9.99 -4.58
N THR A 17 7.63 -8.81 -4.93
CA THR A 17 8.47 -8.01 -4.04
C THR A 17 7.66 -7.37 -2.92
N ARG A 18 8.30 -7.14 -1.77
CA ARG A 18 7.65 -6.48 -0.62
C ARG A 18 7.06 -5.13 -1.01
N HIS A 19 7.75 -4.38 -1.87
CA HIS A 19 7.29 -3.08 -2.36
C HIS A 19 6.07 -3.13 -3.28
N ASN A 20 5.68 -4.32 -3.75
CA ASN A 20 4.50 -4.56 -4.56
C ASN A 20 3.32 -5.08 -3.74
N VAL A 21 3.40 -5.11 -2.41
CA VAL A 21 2.30 -5.60 -1.58
C VAL A 21 1.00 -4.82 -1.78
N GLY A 22 1.07 -3.54 -2.12
CA GLY A 22 -0.12 -2.75 -2.48
C GLY A 22 -0.81 -3.28 -3.73
N PHE A 23 -0.06 -3.69 -4.75
CA PHE A 23 -0.61 -4.39 -5.92
C PHE A 23 -1.20 -5.75 -5.54
N MET A 24 -0.51 -6.52 -4.69
CA MET A 24 -0.98 -7.84 -4.25
C MET A 24 -2.32 -7.74 -3.49
N VAL A 25 -2.48 -6.74 -2.64
CA VAL A 25 -3.77 -6.47 -1.97
C VAL A 25 -4.84 -6.13 -3.01
N LEU A 26 -4.58 -5.23 -3.96
CA LEU A 26 -5.56 -4.92 -4.99
C LEU A 26 -5.90 -6.12 -5.88
N ASP A 27 -4.94 -6.99 -6.17
CA ASP A 27 -5.17 -8.22 -6.93
C ASP A 27 -6.11 -9.17 -6.20
N ALA A 28 -6.01 -9.27 -4.87
CA ALA A 28 -6.93 -10.05 -4.05
C ALA A 28 -8.35 -9.45 -3.96
N LEU A 29 -8.51 -8.17 -4.29
CA LEU A 29 -9.78 -7.45 -4.25
C LEU A 29 -10.50 -7.38 -5.61
N LYS A 30 -9.88 -7.88 -6.68
CA LYS A 30 -10.43 -7.75 -8.04
C LYS A 30 -11.80 -8.39 -8.22
N GLU A 31 -12.05 -9.50 -7.52
CA GLU A 31 -13.30 -10.25 -7.59
C GLU A 31 -14.33 -9.76 -6.56
N VAL A 32 -14.00 -8.72 -5.78
CA VAL A 32 -14.89 -8.17 -4.76
C VAL A 32 -15.48 -6.85 -5.25
N GLU A 33 -16.80 -6.75 -5.20
CA GLU A 33 -17.50 -5.52 -5.52
C GLU A 33 -17.29 -4.48 -4.39
N LEU A 34 -16.65 -3.36 -4.73
CA LEU A 34 -16.45 -2.23 -3.85
C LEU A 34 -17.29 -1.06 -4.37
N PRO A 35 -18.51 -0.85 -3.86
CA PRO A 35 -19.39 0.18 -4.36
C PRO A 35 -18.75 1.56 -4.18
N ASN A 36 -18.93 2.42 -5.19
CA ASN A 36 -18.37 3.78 -5.20
C ASN A 36 -16.85 3.85 -5.04
N ALA A 37 -16.10 2.85 -5.51
CA ALA A 37 -14.65 2.86 -5.49
C ALA A 37 -14.02 2.49 -6.85
N ILE A 38 -12.88 3.12 -7.14
CA ILE A 38 -12.04 2.81 -8.29
C ILE A 38 -10.73 2.21 -7.77
N LEU A 39 -10.38 1.02 -8.25
CA LEU A 39 -9.11 0.37 -7.95
C LEU A 39 -8.06 0.72 -9.01
N ALA A 40 -6.87 1.14 -8.59
CA ALA A 40 -5.79 1.52 -9.49
C ALA A 40 -4.44 0.89 -9.10
N LYS A 41 -3.87 0.10 -10.02
CA LYS A 41 -2.45 -0.30 -10.01
C LYS A 41 -1.69 0.55 -11.01
N LEU A 42 -0.70 1.30 -10.53
CA LEU A 42 0.01 2.29 -11.35
C LEU A 42 1.02 1.62 -12.29
N GLN A 43 1.20 2.18 -13.49
CA GLN A 43 2.22 1.71 -14.45
C GLN A 43 3.53 2.54 -14.39
N THR A 44 3.65 3.43 -13.40
CA THR A 44 4.87 4.20 -13.12
C THR A 44 5.75 3.46 -12.11
N PHE A 45 7.06 3.67 -12.15
CA PHE A 45 7.92 3.30 -11.02
C PHE A 45 7.52 4.02 -9.74
N MET A 46 7.84 3.41 -8.60
CA MET A 46 7.40 3.83 -7.27
C MET A 46 7.71 5.29 -6.97
N ASN A 47 8.91 5.77 -7.29
CA ASN A 47 9.31 7.16 -7.05
C ASN A 47 8.53 8.18 -7.91
N ASN A 48 7.79 7.72 -8.93
CA ASN A 48 6.95 8.53 -9.80
C ASN A 48 5.44 8.28 -9.61
N SER A 49 5.04 7.52 -8.59
CA SER A 49 3.62 7.22 -8.32
C SER A 49 2.73 8.46 -8.21
N GLY A 50 3.24 9.56 -7.67
CA GLY A 50 2.48 10.79 -7.50
C GLY A 50 1.95 11.38 -8.80
N LYS A 51 2.71 11.27 -9.90
CA LYS A 51 2.29 11.78 -11.21
C LYS A 51 1.05 11.04 -11.69
N ALA A 52 1.06 9.72 -11.59
CA ALA A 52 -0.08 8.89 -11.99
C ALA A 52 -1.29 9.11 -11.07
N VAL A 53 -1.08 9.21 -9.75
CA VAL A 53 -2.17 9.49 -8.80
C VAL A 53 -2.80 10.86 -9.09
N LYS A 54 -2.01 11.90 -9.34
CA LYS A 54 -2.51 13.22 -9.71
C LYS A 54 -3.37 13.18 -10.98
N SER A 55 -2.91 12.48 -12.01
CA SER A 55 -3.68 12.28 -13.23
C SER A 55 -4.99 11.52 -12.98
N LEU A 56 -5.00 10.49 -12.12
CA LEU A 56 -6.20 9.73 -11.79
C LEU A 56 -7.20 10.54 -10.96
N VAL A 57 -6.72 11.31 -9.97
CA VAL A 57 -7.53 12.24 -9.17
C VAL A 57 -8.26 13.23 -10.08
N ALA A 58 -7.56 13.82 -11.05
CA ALA A 58 -8.15 14.74 -12.02
C ALA A 58 -9.13 14.02 -12.96
N LYS A 59 -8.72 12.88 -13.55
CA LYS A 59 -9.52 12.11 -14.50
C LYS A 59 -10.87 11.68 -13.92
N TYR A 60 -10.87 11.20 -12.68
CA TYR A 60 -12.08 10.73 -12.00
C TYR A 60 -12.73 11.81 -11.13
N GLN A 61 -12.27 13.06 -11.23
CA GLN A 61 -12.84 14.21 -10.53
C GLN A 61 -13.04 13.95 -9.04
N ILE A 62 -12.02 13.36 -8.40
CA ILE A 62 -12.09 13.04 -6.97
C ILE A 62 -12.17 14.36 -6.19
N PRO A 63 -13.28 14.65 -5.48
CA PRO A 63 -13.60 16.00 -5.02
C PRO A 63 -12.68 16.48 -3.89
N ASN A 64 -12.07 15.55 -3.16
CA ASN A 64 -11.14 15.84 -2.08
C ASN A 64 -10.21 14.64 -1.84
N THR A 65 -8.95 14.87 -1.47
CA THR A 65 -7.98 13.81 -1.20
C THR A 65 -8.34 12.93 -0.01
N LYS A 66 -9.31 13.30 0.84
CA LYS A 66 -9.87 12.38 1.85
C LYS A 66 -10.50 11.11 1.25
N TYR A 67 -10.92 11.19 -0.02
CA TYR A 67 -11.45 10.05 -0.78
C TYR A 67 -10.36 9.27 -1.53
N LEU A 68 -9.09 9.62 -1.35
CA LEU A 68 -7.94 8.83 -1.81
C LEU A 68 -7.51 7.87 -0.69
N VAL A 69 -7.43 6.59 -1.03
CA VAL A 69 -6.83 5.55 -0.18
C VAL A 69 -5.60 5.00 -0.87
N VAL A 70 -4.47 4.94 -0.17
CA VAL A 70 -3.22 4.38 -0.70
C VAL A 70 -2.82 3.15 0.11
N VAL A 71 -2.72 2.01 -0.56
CA VAL A 71 -2.27 0.73 0.03
C VAL A 71 -0.79 0.53 -0.31
N HIS A 72 0.05 0.35 0.71
CA HIS A 72 1.51 0.25 0.52
C HIS A 72 2.20 -0.55 1.62
N ASP A 73 3.44 -0.96 1.40
CA ASP A 73 4.27 -1.65 2.38
C ASP A 73 4.81 -0.73 3.47
N ASP A 74 5.07 -1.31 4.64
CA ASP A 74 5.60 -0.59 5.78
C ASP A 74 6.56 -1.43 6.62
N ILE A 75 7.80 -0.96 6.70
CA ILE A 75 8.88 -1.67 7.39
C ILE A 75 8.81 -1.56 8.92
N ASP A 76 7.97 -0.67 9.44
CA ASP A 76 7.78 -0.47 10.88
C ASP A 76 6.63 -1.31 11.45
N ILE A 77 5.95 -2.07 10.59
CA ILE A 77 4.81 -2.91 10.95
C ILE A 77 5.19 -4.37 10.70
N LEU A 78 4.90 -5.23 11.68
CA LEU A 78 5.10 -6.68 11.60
C LEU A 78 4.36 -7.29 10.41
N LEU A 79 5.02 -8.22 9.72
CA LEU A 79 4.40 -9.01 8.67
C LEU A 79 3.12 -9.69 9.19
N GLY A 80 2.05 -9.64 8.39
CA GLY A 80 0.72 -10.14 8.77
C GLY A 80 -0.13 -9.15 9.57
N LYS A 81 0.40 -7.96 9.89
CA LYS A 81 -0.35 -6.86 10.51
C LYS A 81 -0.54 -5.71 9.52
N ILE A 82 -1.56 -4.90 9.80
CA ILE A 82 -1.80 -3.65 9.07
C ILE A 82 -1.94 -2.48 10.04
N LYS A 83 -1.83 -1.26 9.51
CA LYS A 83 -2.24 -0.04 10.20
C LYS A 83 -2.92 0.91 9.24
N VAL A 84 -4.06 1.47 9.65
CA VAL A 84 -4.70 2.56 8.93
C VAL A 84 -4.16 3.89 9.48
N SER A 85 -3.88 4.84 8.59
CA SER A 85 -3.43 6.17 8.99
C SER A 85 -3.97 7.24 8.04
N PHE A 86 -4.16 8.45 8.56
CA PHE A 86 -4.58 9.62 7.79
C PHE A 86 -3.63 10.79 8.07
N GLY A 87 -3.28 11.59 7.05
CA GLY A 87 -2.58 12.86 7.26
C GLY A 87 -1.11 12.77 7.69
N ARG A 88 -0.49 11.58 7.74
CA ARG A 88 0.90 11.42 8.24
C ARG A 88 1.94 11.57 7.12
N GLY A 89 3.21 11.80 7.47
CA GLY A 89 4.33 11.84 6.50
C GLY A 89 4.63 10.48 5.84
N SER A 90 5.54 10.45 4.86
CA SER A 90 5.89 9.24 4.09
C SER A 90 6.75 8.23 4.85
N ALA A 91 7.42 8.65 5.93
CA ALA A 91 8.40 7.84 6.65
C ALA A 91 9.47 7.21 5.73
N GLY A 92 9.89 7.94 4.68
CA GLY A 92 10.89 7.47 3.71
C GLY A 92 10.34 6.61 2.57
N HIS A 93 9.05 6.26 2.58
CA HIS A 93 8.46 5.49 1.48
C HIS A 93 8.33 6.35 0.21
N LYS A 94 9.05 5.97 -0.86
CA LYS A 94 9.19 6.77 -2.10
C LYS A 94 7.90 7.02 -2.88
N GLY A 95 6.98 6.05 -2.91
CA GLY A 95 5.67 6.25 -3.56
C GLY A 95 4.78 7.25 -2.82
N VAL A 96 4.64 7.11 -1.50
CA VAL A 96 3.94 8.08 -0.65
C VAL A 96 4.60 9.46 -0.71
N GLU A 97 5.93 9.55 -0.70
CA GLU A 97 6.68 10.80 -0.86
C GLU A 97 6.34 11.48 -2.20
N SER A 98 6.34 10.70 -3.30
CA SER A 98 5.93 11.14 -4.63
C SER A 98 4.50 11.69 -4.65
N ILE A 99 3.54 10.98 -4.04
CA ILE A 99 2.14 11.39 -3.96
C ILE A 99 1.97 12.70 -3.18
N ILE A 100 2.61 12.80 -2.01
CA ILE A 100 2.55 14.02 -1.19
C ILE A 100 3.10 15.21 -1.97
N LYS A 101 4.23 15.03 -2.67
CA LYS A 101 4.86 16.07 -3.48
C LYS A 101 3.94 16.53 -4.62
N GLU A 102 3.36 15.60 -5.38
CA GLU A 102 2.59 15.92 -6.58
C GLU A 102 1.19 16.49 -6.27
N LEU A 103 0.58 16.05 -5.16
CA LEU A 103 -0.73 16.55 -4.70
C LEU A 103 -0.63 17.76 -3.76
N GLY A 104 0.55 18.07 -3.23
CA GLY A 104 0.75 19.17 -2.28
C GLY A 104 0.09 18.95 -0.91
N THR A 105 -0.31 17.72 -0.57
CA THR A 105 -1.03 17.41 0.66
C THR A 105 -0.71 16.02 1.20
N LYS A 106 -0.89 15.86 2.52
CA LYS A 106 -0.79 14.56 3.22
C LYS A 106 -2.16 13.98 3.55
N ASN A 107 -3.24 14.72 3.24
CA ASN A 107 -4.60 14.46 3.70
C ASN A 107 -5.29 13.38 2.87
N PHE A 108 -4.77 12.16 2.97
CA PHE A 108 -5.35 10.96 2.39
C PHE A 108 -5.14 9.77 3.32
N THR A 109 -6.00 8.77 3.19
CA THR A 109 -5.94 7.55 3.99
C THR A 109 -4.87 6.62 3.43
N ARG A 110 -4.16 5.92 4.31
CA ARG A 110 -3.21 4.89 3.96
C ARG A 110 -3.49 3.61 4.72
N ILE A 111 -3.51 2.51 3.98
CA ILE A 111 -3.51 1.15 4.53
C ILE A 111 -2.08 0.64 4.40
N ARG A 112 -1.40 0.61 5.55
CA ARG A 112 0.01 0.26 5.68
C ARG A 112 0.10 -1.23 5.97
N ILE A 113 0.68 -1.99 5.06
CA ILE A 113 0.84 -3.44 5.16
C ILE A 113 2.22 -3.73 5.73
N GLY A 114 2.28 -4.45 6.84
CA GLY A 114 3.55 -4.77 7.48
C GLY A 114 4.43 -5.69 6.65
N ILE A 115 5.71 -5.34 6.55
CA ILE A 115 6.75 -6.14 5.91
C ILE A 115 7.95 -6.39 6.84
N GLN A 116 7.87 -5.98 8.10
CA GLN A 116 8.93 -6.24 9.07
C GLN A 116 9.08 -7.74 9.29
N PRO A 117 10.29 -8.31 9.17
CA PRO A 117 10.53 -9.72 9.40
C PRO A 117 10.08 -10.19 10.80
N THR A 118 9.44 -11.35 10.87
CA THR A 118 8.94 -11.97 12.11
C THR A 118 9.81 -13.16 12.54
N SER A 119 10.14 -13.21 13.82
CA SER A 119 10.78 -14.34 14.50
C SER A 119 9.83 -15.54 14.58
N SER A 120 10.38 -16.70 14.93
CA SER A 120 9.59 -17.89 15.26
C SER A 120 8.63 -17.67 16.45
N ALA A 121 8.90 -16.69 17.32
CA ALA A 121 8.07 -16.35 18.48
C ALA A 121 6.97 -15.32 18.16
N GLY A 122 6.82 -14.89 16.91
CA GLY A 122 5.78 -13.94 16.48
C GLY A 122 6.11 -12.45 16.69
N GLY A 123 7.21 -12.12 17.37
CA GLY A 123 7.80 -10.77 17.43
C GLY A 123 8.77 -10.49 16.27
N PRO A 124 9.44 -9.34 16.19
CA PRO A 124 10.45 -9.05 15.17
C PRO A 124 11.58 -10.10 15.12
N ALA A 125 11.98 -10.56 13.92
CA ALA A 125 12.99 -11.63 13.74
C ALA A 125 14.41 -11.18 14.13
N THR A 126 14.73 -9.97 13.71
CA THR A 126 15.95 -9.21 13.95
C THR A 126 15.53 -7.74 13.81
N GLY A 127 16.35 -6.79 14.27
CA GLY A 127 16.06 -5.35 14.08
C GLY A 127 15.75 -4.98 12.62
N LYS A 128 15.36 -3.72 12.37
CA LYS A 128 15.02 -3.28 11.00
C LYS A 128 16.17 -3.60 10.01
N PRO A 129 15.87 -4.01 8.77
CA PRO A 129 16.90 -4.28 7.76
C PRO A 129 17.83 -3.08 7.59
N LYS A 130 19.15 -3.33 7.57
CA LYS A 130 20.17 -2.27 7.42
C LYS A 130 20.02 -1.47 6.12
N ASN A 131 19.66 -2.14 5.02
CA ASN A 131 19.40 -1.51 3.72
C ASN A 131 17.93 -1.74 3.33
N VAL A 132 17.09 -0.74 3.63
CA VAL A 132 15.64 -0.80 3.40
C VAL A 132 15.32 -0.85 1.90
N GLU A 133 16.01 -0.08 1.07
CA GLU A 133 15.78 -0.03 -0.38
C GLU A 133 15.99 -1.39 -1.05
N THR A 134 17.04 -2.10 -0.67
CA THR A 134 17.28 -3.46 -1.16
C THR A 134 16.27 -4.44 -0.58
N PHE A 135 15.90 -4.28 0.69
CA PHE A 135 14.95 -5.18 1.35
C PHE A 135 13.56 -5.14 0.71
N VAL A 136 13.02 -3.94 0.43
CA VAL A 136 11.68 -3.82 -0.16
C VAL A 136 11.60 -4.43 -1.57
N LEU A 137 12.72 -4.47 -2.30
CA LEU A 137 12.80 -5.10 -3.63
C LEU A 137 12.99 -6.61 -3.60
N LYS A 138 13.15 -7.24 -2.42
CA LYS A 138 13.20 -8.70 -2.31
C LYS A 138 11.80 -9.29 -2.30
N SER A 139 11.66 -10.46 -2.94
CA SER A 139 10.40 -11.23 -2.93
C SER A 139 10.06 -11.79 -1.56
N PHE A 140 8.78 -11.93 -1.26
CA PHE A 140 8.31 -12.73 -0.14
C PHE A 140 8.67 -14.21 -0.36
N THR A 141 9.19 -14.86 0.68
CA THR A 141 9.33 -16.32 0.71
C THR A 141 7.96 -16.99 0.77
N PRO A 142 7.84 -18.31 0.50
CA PRO A 142 6.59 -19.03 0.65
C PRO A 142 5.98 -18.89 2.06
N LYS A 143 6.82 -19.02 3.11
CA LYS A 143 6.41 -18.84 4.50
C LYS A 143 5.86 -17.43 4.77
N GLU A 144 6.56 -16.39 4.29
CA GLU A 144 6.09 -15.01 4.43
C GLU A 144 4.81 -14.75 3.65
N THR A 145 4.64 -15.38 2.48
CA THR A 145 3.40 -15.27 1.68
C THR A 145 2.20 -15.81 2.45
N THR A 146 2.35 -16.91 3.20
CA THR A 146 1.30 -17.43 4.09
C THR A 146 0.99 -16.45 5.22
N LEU A 147 2.03 -15.86 5.84
CA LEU A 147 1.86 -14.86 6.91
C LEU A 147 1.25 -13.54 6.43
N LEU A 148 1.28 -13.26 5.13
CA LEU A 148 0.68 -12.07 4.53
C LEU A 148 -0.85 -12.18 4.39
N GLN A 149 -1.41 -13.40 4.30
CA GLN A 149 -2.84 -13.62 4.08
C GLN A 149 -3.74 -12.92 5.13
N PRO A 150 -3.44 -13.00 6.44
CA PRO A 150 -4.17 -12.24 7.45
C PRO A 150 -4.14 -10.73 7.23
N ALA A 151 -3.03 -10.17 6.71
CA ALA A 151 -2.94 -8.74 6.44
C ALA A 151 -3.80 -8.34 5.24
N ILE A 152 -3.89 -9.18 4.21
CA ILE A 152 -4.77 -8.97 3.05
C ILE A 152 -6.24 -8.96 3.51
N ALA A 153 -6.65 -9.94 4.32
CA ALA A 153 -8.00 -9.99 4.87
C ALA A 153 -8.33 -8.75 5.74
N GLN A 154 -7.42 -8.37 6.64
CA GLN A 154 -7.57 -7.15 7.45
C GLN A 154 -7.62 -5.88 6.58
N ALA A 155 -6.85 -5.83 5.48
CA ALA A 155 -6.86 -4.69 4.57
C ALA A 155 -8.21 -4.55 3.86
N PHE A 156 -8.83 -5.66 3.48
CA PHE A 156 -10.19 -5.65 2.95
C PHE A 156 -11.20 -5.10 3.97
N GLU A 157 -11.20 -5.63 5.20
CA GLU A 157 -12.08 -5.12 6.26
C GLU A 157 -11.86 -3.62 6.52
N ALA A 158 -10.61 -3.18 6.52
CA ALA A 158 -10.26 -1.77 6.70
C ALA A 158 -10.77 -0.90 5.54
N LEU A 159 -10.65 -1.36 4.29
CA LEU A 159 -11.20 -0.65 3.12
C LEU A 159 -12.71 -0.53 3.23
N THR A 160 -13.41 -1.62 3.52
CA THR A 160 -14.87 -1.62 3.66
C THR A 160 -15.32 -0.64 4.74
N LYS A 161 -14.64 -0.62 5.90
CA LYS A 161 -14.93 0.35 6.97
C LYS A 161 -14.73 1.79 6.52
N VAL A 162 -13.64 2.09 5.80
CA VAL A 162 -13.35 3.43 5.26
C VAL A 162 -14.42 3.87 4.25
N LEU A 163 -14.86 2.95 3.38
CA LEU A 163 -15.89 3.25 2.37
C LEU A 163 -17.26 3.52 3.01
N LEU A 164 -17.60 2.83 4.10
CA LEU A 164 -18.89 2.96 4.78
C LEU A 164 -18.95 4.15 5.76
N SER A 165 -17.80 4.65 6.24
CA SER A 165 -17.74 5.71 7.26
C SER A 165 -17.73 7.14 6.70
N SER A 166 -18.03 7.33 5.41
CA SER A 166 -17.61 8.53 4.65
C SER A 166 -18.70 9.21 3.85
#